data_AF-A0A085JA81-F1
#
_entry.id   AF-A0A085JA81-F1
#
_cell.length_a   1.000
_cell.length_b   1.000
_cell.length_c   1.000
_cell.angle_alpha   90.00
_cell.angle_beta   90.00
_cell.angle_gamma   90.00
#
_symmetry.space_group_name_H-M   'P 1'
#
loop_
_entity.id
_entity.type
_entity.pdbx_description
1 polymer ?
#
loop_
_entity_poly.entity_id
_entity_poly.type
_entity_poly.pdbx_seq_one_letter_code
_entity_poly.pdbx_strand_id
1 'polypeptide(L)'
;MISESKKFKLSVLFFSFYFIYSFKTVLLSTSIQDDSIDILKNFFNILSIILSIVSLIYIGNKERIVISLIGAFLVINYALYHTVALYSYFILFCMVSLTKKIEFRTILKIILSSNILIIILMMPFIAFSHTFYRMDDRFGERLTLGFGNANVMAQFLIMMFSMAVLFIFNNTKGKSIKNLYLIISFALISIVVYESGSRTGLAMITLSFLGFLWALNTKQRNVSKKFKKIYCLGVILIILFQLYTVTHFNENAILITLNQALAGRVFYSYNLFSAMGVMPFLHGLNIDAFMPVDFYFIQYFYSLGLFLGLAFIYLYYREFNNGEYSKPAAIVLLTCLIATATESYFMIPLYNLSLFMVFYKKIS
;
A
#
# COMPACT_ATOMS: atom_id res chain seq x y z
N MET A 1 10.14 -12.25 28.40
CA MET A 1 10.82 -12.49 27.11
C MET A 1 10.06 -13.56 26.33
N ILE A 2 9.88 -13.41 25.02
CA ILE A 2 9.24 -14.43 24.15
C ILE A 2 10.30 -15.49 23.83
N SER A 3 9.99 -16.78 23.98
CA SER A 3 10.92 -17.86 23.63
C SER A 3 11.30 -17.84 22.15
N GLU A 4 12.52 -18.26 21.81
CA GLU A 4 12.99 -18.27 20.41
C GLU A 4 12.08 -19.08 19.47
N SER A 5 11.60 -20.24 19.94
CA SER A 5 10.59 -21.04 19.23
C SER A 5 9.34 -20.24 18.88
N LYS A 6 8.86 -19.38 19.80
CA LYS A 6 7.68 -18.54 19.57
C LYS A 6 7.97 -17.38 18.61
N LYS A 7 9.17 -16.80 18.64
CA LYS A 7 9.60 -15.78 17.65
C LYS A 7 9.67 -16.37 16.24
N PHE A 8 10.19 -17.59 16.10
CA PHE A 8 10.26 -18.31 14.83
C PHE A 8 8.86 -18.60 14.27
N LYS A 9 7.98 -19.21 15.08
CA LYS A 9 6.58 -19.48 14.68
C LYS A 9 5.84 -18.23 14.22
N LEU A 10 6.02 -17.12 14.92
CA LEU A 10 5.43 -15.84 14.56
C LEU A 10 5.95 -15.29 13.22
N SER A 11 7.26 -15.41 12.99
CA SER A 11 7.91 -14.98 11.75
C SER A 11 7.43 -15.81 10.56
N VAL A 12 7.29 -17.12 10.74
CA VAL A 12 6.73 -18.03 9.73
C VAL A 12 5.26 -17.69 9.45
N LEU A 13 4.46 -17.46 10.49
CA LEU A 13 3.06 -17.07 10.34
C LEU A 13 2.92 -15.76 9.55
N PHE A 14 3.72 -14.75 9.89
CA PHE A 14 3.72 -13.48 9.16
C PHE A 14 4.19 -13.64 7.72
N PHE A 15 5.24 -14.43 7.46
CA PHE A 15 5.70 -14.75 6.11
C PHE A 15 4.59 -15.40 5.28
N SER A 16 3.98 -16.48 5.78
CA SER A 16 2.91 -17.18 5.08
C SER A 16 1.75 -16.24 4.80
N PHE A 17 1.33 -15.46 5.80
CA PHE A 17 0.19 -14.57 5.68
C PHE A 17 0.43 -13.45 4.67
N TYR A 18 1.57 -12.75 4.77
CA TYR A 18 1.96 -11.72 3.82
C TYR A 18 2.10 -12.29 2.41
N PHE A 19 2.78 -13.42 2.26
CA PHE A 19 3.01 -14.07 0.97
C PHE A 19 1.68 -14.46 0.29
N ILE A 20 0.80 -15.15 0.99
CA ILE A 20 -0.49 -15.62 0.46
C ILE A 20 -1.35 -14.45 -0.03
N TYR A 21 -1.51 -13.41 0.80
CA TYR A 21 -2.31 -12.25 0.42
C TYR A 21 -1.69 -11.47 -0.75
N SER A 22 -0.37 -11.30 -0.73
CA SER A 22 0.36 -10.56 -1.76
C SER A 22 0.36 -11.30 -3.08
N PHE A 23 0.58 -12.62 -3.07
CA PHE A 23 0.54 -13.47 -4.25
C PHE A 23 -0.86 -13.46 -4.89
N LYS A 24 -1.92 -13.62 -4.09
CA LYS A 24 -3.31 -13.42 -4.53
C LYS A 24 -3.50 -12.05 -5.19
N THR A 25 -2.94 -11.00 -4.58
CA THR A 25 -3.09 -9.64 -5.11
C THR A 25 -2.38 -9.47 -6.46
N VAL A 26 -1.21 -10.08 -6.66
CA VAL A 26 -0.55 -10.08 -7.97
C VAL A 26 -1.38 -10.84 -8.99
N LEU A 27 -1.89 -12.04 -8.65
CA LEU A 27 -2.77 -12.82 -9.54
C LEU A 27 -4.03 -12.05 -9.95
N LEU A 28 -4.60 -11.24 -9.05
CA LEU A 28 -5.73 -10.35 -9.35
C LEU A 28 -5.33 -9.18 -10.25
N SER A 29 -4.08 -8.77 -10.14
CA SER A 29 -3.54 -7.63 -10.88
C SER A 29 -2.97 -8.04 -12.23
N THR A 30 -2.90 -9.33 -12.56
CA THR A 30 -2.46 -9.83 -13.87
C THR A 30 -3.64 -10.02 -14.82
N SER A 31 -3.43 -9.78 -16.10
CA SER A 31 -4.46 -9.86 -17.17
C SER A 31 -4.67 -11.28 -17.70
N ILE A 32 -4.71 -12.26 -16.79
CA ILE A 32 -4.98 -13.66 -17.15
C ILE A 32 -6.49 -13.89 -16.95
N GLN A 33 -7.20 -14.25 -18.01
CA GLN A 33 -8.64 -14.54 -17.98
C GLN A 33 -8.83 -16.05 -18.04
N ASP A 34 -8.96 -16.69 -16.89
CA ASP A 34 -9.19 -18.14 -16.77
C ASP A 34 -10.00 -18.40 -15.50
N ASP A 35 -11.07 -19.19 -15.61
CA ASP A 35 -11.95 -19.61 -14.50
C ASP A 35 -11.15 -20.27 -13.36
N SER A 36 -10.02 -20.89 -13.70
CA SER A 36 -9.06 -21.47 -12.75
C SER A 36 -8.50 -20.42 -11.77
N ILE A 37 -8.40 -19.15 -12.19
CA ILE A 37 -7.92 -18.07 -11.35
C ILE A 37 -8.98 -17.66 -10.35
N ASP A 38 -10.27 -17.70 -10.70
CA ASP A 38 -11.34 -17.39 -9.75
C ASP A 38 -11.43 -18.43 -8.63
N ILE A 39 -11.23 -19.71 -8.96
CA ILE A 39 -11.07 -20.78 -7.97
C ILE A 39 -9.85 -20.50 -7.07
N LEU A 40 -8.72 -20.15 -7.68
CA LEU A 40 -7.48 -19.88 -6.95
C LEU A 40 -7.58 -18.63 -6.05
N LYS A 41 -8.29 -17.58 -6.48
CA LYS A 41 -8.59 -16.38 -5.68
C LYS A 41 -9.40 -16.74 -4.45
N ASN A 42 -10.44 -17.57 -4.61
CA ASN A 42 -11.28 -18.02 -3.51
C ASN A 42 -10.49 -18.91 -2.53
N PHE A 43 -9.65 -19.80 -3.04
CA PHE A 43 -8.74 -20.59 -2.22
C PHE A 43 -7.82 -19.70 -1.35
N PHE A 44 -7.17 -18.70 -1.95
CA PHE A 44 -6.32 -17.77 -1.19
C PHE A 44 -7.09 -16.87 -0.22
N ASN A 45 -8.35 -16.55 -0.52
CA ASN A 45 -9.22 -15.83 0.42
C ASN A 45 -9.49 -16.67 1.68
N ILE A 46 -9.91 -17.93 1.49
CA ILE A 46 -10.14 -18.86 2.60
C ILE A 46 -8.87 -19.02 3.44
N LEU A 47 -7.72 -19.20 2.79
CA LEU A 47 -6.43 -19.34 3.45
C LEU A 47 -6.06 -18.07 4.25
N SER A 48 -6.34 -16.87 3.71
CA SER A 48 -6.12 -15.60 4.41
C SER A 48 -7.01 -15.46 5.65
N ILE A 49 -8.26 -15.92 5.60
CA ILE A 49 -9.16 -15.94 6.76
C ILE A 49 -8.64 -16.91 7.82
N ILE A 50 -8.22 -18.12 7.44
CA ILE A 50 -7.64 -19.10 8.36
C ILE A 50 -6.41 -18.50 9.07
N LEU A 51 -5.51 -17.86 8.33
CA LEU A 51 -4.33 -17.21 8.90
C LEU A 51 -4.69 -16.03 9.79
N SER A 52 -5.75 -15.28 9.47
CA SER A 52 -6.28 -14.23 10.34
C SER A 52 -6.76 -14.80 11.67
N ILE A 53 -7.50 -15.92 11.66
CA ILE A 53 -7.97 -16.60 12.88
C ILE A 53 -6.78 -17.11 13.70
N VAL A 54 -5.80 -17.77 13.06
CA VAL A 54 -4.58 -18.24 13.71
C VAL A 54 -3.79 -17.08 14.32
N SER A 55 -3.76 -15.91 13.66
CA SER A 55 -3.07 -14.72 14.17
C SER A 55 -3.60 -14.26 15.53
N LEU A 56 -4.90 -14.42 15.81
CA LEU A 56 -5.53 -14.02 17.08
C LEU A 56 -4.90 -14.71 18.29
N ILE A 57 -4.42 -15.94 18.13
CA ILE A 57 -3.71 -16.71 19.19
C ILE A 57 -2.44 -15.97 19.62
N TYR A 58 -1.76 -15.31 18.68
CA TYR A 58 -0.48 -14.66 18.89
C TYR A 58 -0.59 -13.18 19.23
N ILE A 59 -1.76 -12.56 19.09
CA ILE A 59 -1.99 -11.12 19.30
C ILE A 59 -2.42 -10.84 20.76
N GLY A 60 -2.25 -9.61 21.24
CA GLY A 60 -2.66 -9.19 22.60
C GLY A 60 -4.18 -9.02 22.76
N ASN A 61 -4.70 -9.09 23.98
CA ASN A 61 -6.16 -9.03 24.22
C ASN A 61 -6.81 -7.76 23.69
N LYS A 62 -6.15 -6.60 23.84
CA LYS A 62 -6.67 -5.31 23.34
C LYS A 62 -6.82 -5.32 21.82
N GLU A 63 -5.81 -5.80 21.11
CA GLU A 63 -5.85 -5.92 19.65
C GLU A 63 -6.85 -6.99 19.19
N ARG A 64 -7.00 -8.10 19.92
CA ARG A 64 -8.03 -9.11 19.61
C ARG A 64 -9.43 -8.51 19.66
N ILE A 65 -9.75 -7.74 20.70
CA ILE A 65 -11.06 -7.07 20.81
C ILE A 65 -11.30 -6.16 19.61
N VAL A 66 -10.31 -5.34 19.22
CA VAL A 66 -10.43 -4.46 18.06
C VAL A 66 -10.62 -5.25 16.77
N ILE A 67 -9.86 -6.32 16.55
CA ILE A 67 -10.00 -7.19 15.36
C ILE A 67 -11.39 -7.85 15.34
N SER A 68 -11.87 -8.35 16.47
CA SER A 68 -13.20 -8.95 16.58
C SER A 68 -14.31 -7.93 16.29
N LEU A 69 -14.19 -6.69 16.76
CA LEU A 69 -15.13 -5.62 16.43
C LEU A 69 -15.13 -5.32 14.93
N ILE A 70 -13.96 -5.17 14.31
CA ILE A 70 -13.84 -4.97 12.85
C ILE A 70 -14.44 -6.16 12.09
N GLY A 71 -14.23 -7.39 12.56
CA GLY A 71 -14.83 -8.60 12.00
C GLY A 71 -16.35 -8.61 12.11
N ALA A 72 -16.92 -8.18 13.23
CA ALA A 72 -18.37 -8.02 13.38
C ALA A 72 -18.92 -6.94 12.42
N PHE A 73 -18.24 -5.79 12.32
CA PHE A 73 -18.60 -4.74 11.36
C PHE A 73 -18.55 -5.23 9.92
N LEU A 74 -17.56 -6.05 9.55
CA LEU A 74 -17.47 -6.69 8.24
C LEU A 74 -18.71 -7.54 7.94
N VAL A 75 -19.09 -8.42 8.87
CA VAL A 75 -20.27 -9.28 8.71
C VAL A 75 -21.56 -8.47 8.57
N ILE A 76 -21.73 -7.43 9.41
CA ILE A 76 -22.90 -6.55 9.35
C ILE A 76 -22.95 -5.79 8.03
N ASN A 77 -21.83 -5.21 7.58
CA ASN A 77 -21.76 -4.46 6.33
C ASN A 77 -22.03 -5.35 5.12
N TYR A 78 -21.54 -6.59 5.13
CA TYR A 78 -21.82 -7.54 4.06
C TYR A 78 -23.30 -7.96 4.05
N ALA A 79 -23.88 -8.24 5.22
CA ALA A 79 -25.27 -8.67 5.33
C ALA A 79 -26.28 -7.59 4.93
N LEU A 80 -26.00 -6.31 5.26
CA LEU A 80 -26.94 -5.20 5.02
C LEU A 80 -26.67 -4.46 3.70
N TYR A 81 -25.41 -4.34 3.29
CA TYR A 81 -25.01 -3.47 2.17
C TYR A 81 -24.22 -4.21 1.08
N HIS A 82 -24.04 -5.53 1.21
CA HIS A 82 -23.33 -6.38 0.25
C HIS A 82 -21.93 -5.87 -0.13
N THR A 83 -21.29 -5.13 0.78
CA THR A 83 -19.94 -4.61 0.57
C THR A 83 -18.91 -5.54 1.21
N VAL A 84 -17.88 -5.87 0.42
CA VAL A 84 -16.71 -6.64 0.87
C VAL A 84 -15.52 -5.75 1.21
N ALA A 85 -15.68 -4.43 1.14
CA ALA A 85 -14.59 -3.48 1.25
C ALA A 85 -13.78 -3.63 2.56
N LEU A 86 -14.46 -3.92 3.68
CA LEU A 86 -13.85 -4.13 5.00
C LEU A 86 -12.95 -5.38 5.09
N TYR A 87 -13.05 -6.33 4.16
CA TYR A 87 -12.31 -7.59 4.18
C TYR A 87 -10.79 -7.36 4.13
N SER A 88 -10.34 -6.52 3.21
CA SER A 88 -8.91 -6.19 3.07
C SER A 88 -8.36 -5.49 4.31
N TYR A 89 -9.17 -4.67 4.99
CA TYR A 89 -8.78 -4.00 6.24
C TYR A 89 -8.68 -4.95 7.41
N PHE A 90 -9.61 -5.89 7.52
CA PHE A 90 -9.56 -6.94 8.53
C PHE A 90 -8.26 -7.75 8.43
N ILE A 91 -7.91 -8.19 7.21
CA ILE A 91 -6.66 -8.91 6.96
C ILE A 91 -5.45 -8.05 7.29
N LEU A 92 -5.41 -6.81 6.79
CA LEU A 92 -4.30 -5.89 7.03
C LEU A 92 -4.09 -5.64 8.54
N PHE A 93 -5.17 -5.47 9.31
CA PHE A 93 -5.07 -5.23 10.74
C PHE A 93 -4.55 -6.45 11.49
N CYS A 94 -4.92 -7.67 11.06
CA CYS A 94 -4.35 -8.91 11.58
C CYS A 94 -2.83 -8.97 11.29
N MET A 95 -2.42 -8.71 10.05
CA MET A 95 -1.00 -8.71 9.66
C MET A 95 -0.18 -7.69 10.45
N VAL A 96 -0.66 -6.46 10.53
CA VAL A 96 -0.03 -5.36 11.25
C VAL A 96 0.05 -5.63 12.76
N SER A 97 -0.94 -6.32 13.33
CA SER A 97 -0.90 -6.72 14.73
C SER A 97 0.15 -7.79 15.02
N LEU A 98 0.49 -8.65 14.05
CA LEU A 98 1.59 -9.61 14.17
C LEU A 98 2.96 -8.91 14.17
N THR A 99 3.15 -7.87 13.36
CA THR A 99 4.45 -7.17 13.25
C THR A 99 4.86 -6.46 14.53
N LYS A 100 3.92 -6.12 15.43
CA LYS A 100 4.22 -5.60 16.77
C LYS A 100 5.10 -6.51 17.62
N LYS A 101 5.24 -7.78 17.28
CA LYS A 101 6.02 -8.78 18.03
C LYS A 101 7.22 -9.33 17.24
N ILE A 102 7.52 -8.73 16.08
CA ILE A 102 8.65 -9.10 15.23
C ILE A 102 9.60 -7.90 15.12
N GLU A 103 10.90 -8.15 15.14
CA GLU A 103 11.90 -7.10 14.92
C GLU A 103 11.81 -6.54 13.50
N PHE A 104 11.96 -5.22 13.36
CA PHE A 104 11.80 -4.54 12.07
C PHE A 104 12.74 -5.07 10.97
N ARG A 105 13.97 -5.44 11.33
CA ARG A 105 14.90 -6.06 10.36
C ARG A 105 14.37 -7.38 9.81
N THR A 106 13.76 -8.20 10.67
CA THR A 106 13.14 -9.47 10.29
C THR A 106 11.89 -9.24 9.45
N ILE A 107 11.06 -8.24 9.80
CA ILE A 107 9.90 -7.84 8.98
C ILE A 107 10.34 -7.45 7.56
N LEU A 108 11.34 -6.57 7.43
CA LEU A 108 11.87 -6.17 6.12
C LEU A 108 12.41 -7.36 5.33
N LYS A 109 13.12 -8.27 5.99
CA LYS A 109 13.66 -9.48 5.35
C LYS A 109 12.53 -10.38 4.84
N ILE A 110 11.50 -10.61 5.65
CA ILE A 110 10.32 -11.41 5.29
C ILE A 110 9.63 -10.80 4.07
N ILE A 111 9.27 -9.53 4.13
CA ILE A 111 8.55 -8.84 3.05
C ILE A 111 9.37 -8.89 1.75
N LEU A 112 10.66 -8.56 1.79
CA LEU A 112 11.53 -8.60 0.62
C LEU A 112 11.64 -10.02 0.05
N SER A 113 11.86 -11.03 0.90
CA SER A 113 11.93 -12.43 0.46
C SER A 113 10.62 -12.93 -0.14
N SER A 114 9.48 -12.55 0.45
CA SER A 114 8.16 -12.91 -0.08
C SER A 114 7.93 -12.28 -1.44
N ASN A 115 8.27 -11.00 -1.63
CA ASN A 115 8.09 -10.34 -2.92
C ASN A 115 9.02 -10.93 -4.00
N ILE A 116 10.27 -11.27 -3.67
CA ILE A 116 11.17 -11.97 -4.59
C ILE A 116 10.58 -13.32 -4.99
N LEU A 117 10.09 -14.10 -4.02
CA LEU A 117 9.44 -15.39 -4.29
C LEU A 117 8.20 -15.23 -5.17
N ILE A 118 7.37 -14.21 -4.91
CA ILE A 118 6.20 -13.88 -5.74
C ILE A 118 6.63 -13.60 -7.18
N ILE A 119 7.67 -12.76 -7.39
CA ILE A 119 8.19 -12.47 -8.73
C ILE A 119 8.64 -13.76 -9.43
N ILE A 120 9.40 -14.61 -8.73
CA ILE A 120 9.87 -15.89 -9.28
C ILE A 120 8.70 -16.79 -9.68
N LEU A 121 7.69 -16.91 -8.83
CA LEU A 121 6.51 -17.72 -9.10
C LEU A 121 5.61 -17.13 -10.18
N MET A 122 5.64 -15.82 -10.38
CA MET A 122 4.89 -15.11 -11.41
C MET A 122 5.61 -15.08 -12.76
N MET A 123 6.93 -15.25 -12.81
CA MET A 123 7.68 -15.26 -14.07
C MET A 123 7.11 -16.23 -15.12
N PRO A 124 6.73 -17.48 -14.79
CA PRO A 124 6.06 -18.36 -15.75
C PRO A 124 4.75 -17.74 -16.28
N PHE A 125 3.90 -17.22 -15.40
CA PHE A 125 2.63 -16.63 -15.78
C PHE A 125 2.80 -15.38 -16.66
N ILE A 126 3.81 -14.56 -16.37
CA ILE A 126 4.14 -13.38 -17.17
C ILE A 126 4.66 -13.81 -18.55
N ALA A 127 5.58 -14.78 -18.60
CA ALA A 127 6.15 -15.30 -19.84
C ALA A 127 5.11 -15.91 -20.79
N PHE A 128 4.03 -16.47 -20.24
CA PHE A 128 2.89 -16.98 -21.02
C PHE A 128 1.75 -15.96 -21.17
N SER A 129 1.89 -14.73 -20.65
CA SER A 129 0.84 -13.72 -20.79
C SER A 129 0.87 -13.07 -22.18
N HIS A 130 -0.30 -12.97 -22.81
CA HIS A 130 -0.47 -12.25 -24.09
C HIS A 130 -0.43 -10.71 -23.96
N THR A 131 -0.07 -10.19 -22.78
CA THR A 131 -0.31 -8.79 -22.38
C THR A 131 0.93 -8.15 -21.78
N PHE A 132 2.10 -8.44 -22.36
CA PHE A 132 3.36 -7.77 -22.02
C PHE A 132 3.31 -6.25 -22.24
N TYR A 133 2.56 -5.85 -23.27
CA TYR A 133 2.22 -4.48 -23.59
C TYR A 133 0.70 -4.33 -23.72
N ARG A 134 0.20 -3.13 -23.44
CA ARG A 134 -1.21 -2.79 -23.62
C ARG A 134 -1.34 -1.43 -24.30
N MET A 135 -2.24 -1.34 -25.28
CA MET A 135 -2.58 -0.07 -25.91
C MET A 135 -3.43 0.78 -24.95
N ASP A 136 -3.03 2.03 -24.77
CA ASP A 136 -3.73 3.07 -24.03
C ASP A 136 -4.02 4.22 -24.99
N ASP A 137 -5.29 4.62 -25.09
CA ASP A 137 -5.75 5.63 -26.06
C ASP A 137 -5.02 6.97 -25.94
N ARG A 138 -4.41 7.25 -24.79
CA ARG A 138 -3.72 8.53 -24.50
C ARG A 138 -2.21 8.47 -24.67
N PHE A 139 -1.62 7.29 -24.56
CA PHE A 139 -0.16 7.12 -24.47
C PHE A 139 0.40 6.11 -25.47
N GLY A 140 -0.44 5.45 -26.26
CA GLY A 140 -0.04 4.41 -27.18
C GLY A 140 0.27 3.10 -26.47
N GLU A 141 1.25 2.35 -26.98
CA GLU A 141 1.67 1.08 -26.39
C GLU A 141 2.43 1.29 -25.08
N ARG A 142 1.97 0.67 -23.99
CA ARG A 142 2.56 0.81 -22.66
C ARG A 142 3.02 -0.54 -22.14
N LEU A 143 4.23 -0.58 -21.55
CA LEU A 143 4.74 -1.78 -20.90
C LEU A 143 3.92 -2.11 -19.64
N THR A 144 3.44 -3.35 -19.56
CA THR A 144 2.63 -3.86 -18.45
C THR A 144 3.23 -5.10 -17.78
N LEU A 145 4.14 -5.83 -18.42
CA LEU A 145 4.76 -7.06 -17.89
C LEU A 145 3.71 -8.05 -17.33
N GLY A 146 2.57 -8.19 -18.01
CA GLY A 146 1.47 -9.06 -17.60
C GLY A 146 0.54 -8.51 -16.51
N PHE A 147 0.81 -7.31 -15.95
CA PHE A 147 -0.16 -6.60 -15.11
C PHE A 147 -1.31 -6.04 -15.96
N GLY A 148 -2.53 -6.04 -15.44
CA GLY A 148 -3.70 -5.47 -16.10
C GLY A 148 -3.62 -3.96 -16.31
N ASN A 149 -2.75 -3.25 -15.57
CA ASN A 149 -2.55 -1.81 -15.66
C ASN A 149 -1.07 -1.43 -15.42
N ALA A 150 -0.50 -0.62 -16.31
CA ALA A 150 0.88 -0.15 -16.25
C ALA A 150 1.19 0.67 -14.99
N ASN A 151 0.22 1.40 -14.43
CA ASN A 151 0.39 2.15 -13.19
C ASN A 151 0.52 1.24 -11.97
N VAL A 152 -0.20 0.10 -11.96
CA VAL A 152 -0.07 -0.91 -10.89
C VAL A 152 1.33 -1.53 -10.90
N MET A 153 1.82 -1.87 -12.10
CA MET A 153 3.19 -2.35 -12.28
C MET A 153 4.21 -1.32 -11.80
N ALA A 154 4.07 -0.06 -12.21
CA ALA A 154 4.97 1.02 -11.78
C ALA A 154 4.99 1.17 -10.24
N GLN A 155 3.82 1.15 -9.60
CA GLN A 155 3.72 1.24 -8.14
C GLN A 155 4.36 0.05 -7.43
N PHE A 156 4.17 -1.16 -7.95
CA PHE A 156 4.85 -2.35 -7.45
C PHE A 156 6.38 -2.18 -7.49
N LEU A 157 6.91 -1.73 -8.64
CA LEU A 157 8.34 -1.53 -8.84
C LEU A 157 8.94 -0.44 -7.93
N ILE A 158 8.22 0.67 -7.72
CA ILE A 158 8.64 1.75 -6.81
C ILE A 158 8.70 1.25 -5.37
N MET A 159 7.75 0.39 -4.98
CA MET A 159 7.78 -0.19 -3.66
C MET A 159 8.91 -1.19 -3.49
N MET A 160 9.17 -2.02 -4.52
CA MET A 160 10.34 -2.90 -4.54
C MET A 160 11.65 -2.13 -4.44
N PHE A 161 11.80 -1.03 -5.18
CA PHE A 161 12.92 -0.09 -5.05
C PHE A 161 13.06 0.38 -3.61
N SER A 162 11.99 0.93 -3.03
CA SER A 162 11.99 1.51 -1.68
C SER A 162 12.35 0.48 -0.60
N MET A 163 11.81 -0.74 -0.70
CA MET A 163 12.08 -1.85 0.21
C MET A 163 13.53 -2.32 0.11
N ALA A 164 14.03 -2.53 -1.10
CA ALA A 164 15.37 -3.05 -1.33
C ALA A 164 16.44 -2.04 -0.90
N VAL A 165 16.26 -0.76 -1.23
CA VAL A 165 17.14 0.32 -0.78
C VAL A 165 17.10 0.45 0.74
N LEU A 166 15.92 0.46 1.36
CA LEU A 166 15.79 0.50 2.83
C LEU A 166 16.48 -0.69 3.51
N PHE A 167 16.38 -1.88 2.92
CA PHE A 167 17.07 -3.08 3.41
C PHE A 167 18.60 -2.93 3.37
N ILE A 168 19.17 -2.44 2.26
CA ILE A 168 20.61 -2.18 2.13
C ILE A 168 21.08 -1.10 3.12
N PHE A 169 20.29 -0.04 3.31
CA PHE A 169 20.64 1.01 4.28
C PHE A 169 20.73 0.49 5.71
N ASN A 170 19.87 -0.47 6.08
CA ASN A 170 19.79 -1.03 7.42
C ASN A 170 20.79 -2.17 7.69
N ASN A 171 21.26 -2.87 6.66
CA ASN A 171 22.11 -4.06 6.81
C ASN A 171 23.56 -3.87 6.35
N THR A 172 23.86 -2.81 5.60
CA THR A 172 25.23 -2.52 5.13
C THR A 172 25.83 -1.34 5.88
N LYS A 173 27.15 -1.37 6.18
CA LYS A 173 27.85 -0.22 6.79
C LYS A 173 28.45 0.74 5.76
N GLY A 174 29.02 0.23 4.67
CA GLY A 174 29.75 1.04 3.67
C GLY A 174 28.86 2.02 2.91
N LYS A 175 29.18 3.33 2.98
CA LYS A 175 28.48 4.39 2.25
C LYS A 175 28.56 4.18 0.74
N SER A 176 29.71 3.79 0.22
CA SER A 176 29.93 3.56 -1.21
C SER A 176 29.04 2.44 -1.76
N ILE A 177 28.89 1.34 -1.02
CA ILE A 177 28.02 0.22 -1.40
C ILE A 177 26.55 0.67 -1.45
N LYS A 178 26.10 1.45 -0.45
CA LYS A 178 24.73 2.00 -0.44
C LYS A 178 24.48 2.93 -1.63
N ASN A 179 25.46 3.78 -1.96
CA ASN A 179 25.35 4.73 -3.07
C ASN A 179 25.32 4.01 -4.42
N LEU A 180 26.21 3.03 -4.61
CA LEU A 180 26.25 2.19 -5.80
C LEU A 180 24.91 1.46 -6.00
N TYR A 181 24.41 0.82 -4.95
CA TYR A 181 23.13 0.12 -5.00
C TYR A 181 21.98 1.07 -5.34
N LEU A 182 21.93 2.24 -4.69
CA LEU A 182 20.91 3.25 -4.94
C LEU A 182 20.90 3.70 -6.41
N ILE A 183 22.06 3.99 -6.99
CA ILE A 183 22.18 4.43 -8.39
C ILE A 183 21.78 3.33 -9.35
N ILE A 184 22.29 2.10 -9.16
CA ILE A 184 21.98 0.97 -10.04
C ILE A 184 20.50 0.62 -9.97
N SER A 185 19.93 0.49 -8.77
CA SER A 185 18.51 0.18 -8.61
C SER A 185 17.62 1.29 -9.16
N PHE A 186 18.00 2.56 -9.00
CA PHE A 186 17.27 3.68 -9.59
C PHE A 186 17.29 3.62 -11.12
N ALA A 187 18.47 3.42 -11.72
CA ALA A 187 18.61 3.36 -13.17
C ALA A 187 17.77 2.20 -13.77
N LEU A 188 17.94 0.98 -13.24
CA LEU A 188 17.21 -0.19 -13.71
C LEU A 188 15.70 -0.03 -13.61
N ILE A 189 15.20 0.43 -12.46
CA ILE A 189 13.75 0.52 -12.24
C ILE A 189 13.17 1.71 -13.01
N SER A 190 13.88 2.83 -13.12
CA SER A 190 13.40 4.00 -13.86
C SER A 190 13.24 3.71 -15.35
N ILE A 191 14.11 2.89 -15.95
CA ILE A 191 13.96 2.44 -17.35
C ILE A 191 12.63 1.69 -17.51
N VAL A 192 12.35 0.70 -16.66
CA VAL A 192 11.11 -0.09 -16.75
C VAL A 192 9.87 0.77 -16.49
N VAL A 193 9.93 1.69 -15.53
CA VAL A 193 8.81 2.61 -15.23
C VAL A 193 8.62 3.63 -16.36
N TYR A 194 9.68 4.05 -17.04
CA TYR A 194 9.59 4.93 -18.21
C TYR A 194 8.83 4.25 -19.36
N GLU A 195 9.18 3.01 -19.69
CA GLU A 195 8.50 2.20 -20.72
C GLU A 195 7.02 1.93 -20.39
N SER A 196 6.66 1.97 -19.10
CA SER A 196 5.26 1.85 -18.68
C SER A 196 4.42 3.10 -19.00
N GLY A 197 5.04 4.22 -19.39
CA GLY A 197 4.39 5.51 -19.58
C GLY A 197 3.83 6.15 -18.28
N SER A 198 4.13 5.59 -17.10
CA SER A 198 3.62 6.08 -15.82
C SER A 198 4.37 7.31 -15.32
N ARG A 199 3.86 8.50 -15.65
CA ARG A 199 4.44 9.79 -15.21
C ARG A 199 4.48 9.93 -13.69
N THR A 200 3.40 9.53 -13.01
CA THR A 200 3.33 9.51 -11.54
C THR A 200 4.40 8.59 -10.96
N GLY A 201 4.55 7.40 -11.55
CA GLY A 201 5.54 6.43 -11.10
C GLY A 201 6.98 6.95 -11.25
N LEU A 202 7.31 7.57 -12.39
CA LEU A 202 8.60 8.23 -12.62
C LEU A 202 8.86 9.33 -11.58
N ALA A 203 7.89 10.22 -11.36
CA ALA A 203 8.04 11.29 -10.39
C ALA A 203 8.30 10.74 -8.97
N MET A 204 7.55 9.70 -8.56
CA MET A 204 7.71 9.07 -7.26
C MET A 204 9.06 8.37 -7.07
N ILE A 205 9.57 7.64 -8.08
CA ILE A 205 10.88 7.01 -7.97
C ILE A 205 12.01 8.04 -7.95
N THR A 206 11.91 9.11 -8.72
CA THR A 206 12.87 10.22 -8.70
C THR A 206 12.88 10.93 -7.35
N LEU A 207 11.72 11.26 -6.78
CA LEU A 207 11.62 11.86 -5.45
C LEU A 207 12.19 10.94 -4.36
N SER A 208 11.91 9.64 -4.45
CA SER A 208 12.45 8.64 -3.53
C SER A 208 13.97 8.56 -3.63
N PHE A 209 14.52 8.53 -4.84
CA PHE A 209 15.96 8.53 -5.11
C PHE A 209 16.66 9.78 -4.53
N LEU A 210 16.12 10.97 -4.81
CA LEU A 210 16.63 12.23 -4.26
C LEU A 210 16.58 12.23 -2.73
N GLY A 211 15.48 11.72 -2.15
CA GLY A 211 15.36 11.50 -0.71
C GLY A 211 16.47 10.60 -0.18
N PHE A 212 16.67 9.42 -0.76
CA PHE A 212 17.69 8.47 -0.31
C PHE A 212 19.12 9.02 -0.47
N LEU A 213 19.40 9.74 -1.56
CA LEU A 213 20.67 10.46 -1.73
C LEU A 213 20.90 11.48 -0.60
N TRP A 214 19.87 12.26 -0.27
CA TRP A 214 19.92 13.19 0.86
C TRP A 214 20.15 12.46 2.20
N ALA A 215 19.51 11.30 2.41
CA ALA A 215 19.75 10.50 3.61
C ALA A 215 21.17 9.90 3.70
N LEU A 216 21.82 9.59 2.57
CA LEU A 216 23.22 9.13 2.56
C LEU A 216 24.21 10.25 2.90
N ASN A 217 23.90 11.46 2.47
CA ASN A 217 24.80 12.61 2.59
C ASN A 217 24.58 13.42 3.87
N THR A 218 23.61 13.05 4.70
CA THR A 218 23.34 13.71 5.97
C THR A 218 23.51 12.76 7.15
N LYS A 219 23.82 13.30 8.34
CA LYS A 219 24.00 12.48 9.55
C LYS A 219 22.77 11.60 9.81
N GLN A 220 22.97 10.31 10.06
CA GLN A 220 21.92 9.34 10.36
C GLN A 220 21.34 9.53 11.77
N ARG A 221 20.58 10.61 11.96
CA ARG A 221 19.77 10.85 13.16
C ARG A 221 18.33 10.44 12.91
N ASN A 222 17.62 10.02 13.96
CA ASN A 222 16.17 9.84 13.91
C ASN A 222 15.47 11.14 13.50
N VAL A 223 14.32 11.02 12.85
CA VAL A 223 13.52 12.18 12.46
C VAL A 223 13.06 12.99 13.67
N SER A 224 13.01 14.32 13.49
CA SER A 224 12.61 15.24 14.55
C SER A 224 11.09 15.24 14.77
N LYS A 225 10.64 15.77 15.92
CA LYS A 225 9.21 16.04 16.17
C LYS A 225 8.61 16.97 15.10
N LYS A 226 9.41 17.88 14.53
CA LYS A 226 8.98 18.78 13.43
C LYS A 226 8.61 17.99 12.18
N PHE A 227 9.40 16.98 11.79
CA PHE A 227 9.08 16.10 10.67
C PHE A 227 7.72 15.42 10.87
N LYS A 228 7.47 14.87 12.06
CA LYS A 228 6.19 14.22 12.36
C LYS A 228 4.99 15.16 12.21
N LYS A 229 5.12 16.40 12.71
CA LYS A 229 4.09 17.43 12.53
C LYS A 229 3.83 17.74 11.05
N ILE A 230 4.89 17.91 10.25
CA ILE A 230 4.78 18.16 8.81
C ILE A 230 4.11 16.98 8.10
N TYR A 231 4.48 15.75 8.46
CA TYR A 231 3.87 14.54 7.92
C TYR A 231 2.36 14.49 8.21
N CYS A 232 1.96 14.73 9.45
CA CYS A 232 0.54 14.74 9.83
C CYS A 232 -0.23 15.84 9.11
N LEU A 233 0.34 17.04 9.01
CA LEU A 233 -0.24 18.15 8.26
C LEU A 233 -0.41 17.77 6.78
N GLY A 234 0.59 17.11 6.18
CA GLY A 234 0.53 16.65 4.80
C GLY A 234 -0.64 15.71 4.54
N VAL A 235 -0.90 14.74 5.42
CA VAL A 235 -2.08 13.86 5.32
C VAL A 235 -3.38 14.66 5.35
N ILE A 236 -3.52 15.60 6.29
CA ILE A 236 -4.74 16.44 6.40
C ILE A 236 -4.92 17.27 5.12
N LEU A 237 -3.85 17.87 4.61
CA LEU A 237 -3.88 18.65 3.37
C LEU A 237 -4.28 17.80 2.17
N ILE A 238 -3.80 16.56 2.06
CA ILE A 238 -4.21 15.64 0.97
C ILE A 238 -5.70 15.29 1.09
N ILE A 239 -6.20 14.99 2.29
CA ILE A 239 -7.63 14.72 2.51
C ILE A 239 -8.48 15.92 2.08
N LEU A 240 -8.14 17.11 2.57
CA LEU A 240 -8.86 18.34 2.25
C LEU A 240 -8.80 18.66 0.75
N PHE A 241 -7.64 18.48 0.12
CA PHE A 241 -7.46 18.65 -1.31
C PHE A 241 -8.36 17.70 -2.12
N GLN A 242 -8.34 16.40 -1.80
CA GLN A 242 -9.17 15.42 -2.50
C GLN A 242 -10.67 15.70 -2.31
N LEU A 243 -11.11 16.02 -1.09
CA LEU A 243 -12.51 16.35 -0.83
C LEU A 243 -12.95 17.62 -1.54
N TYR A 244 -12.14 18.69 -1.49
CA TYR A 244 -12.44 19.96 -2.13
C TYR A 244 -12.54 19.81 -3.65
N THR A 245 -11.54 19.20 -4.27
CA THR A 245 -11.48 19.03 -5.73
C THR A 245 -12.63 18.17 -6.26
N VAL A 246 -13.06 17.17 -5.50
CA VAL A 246 -14.21 16.32 -5.85
C VAL A 246 -15.52 17.07 -5.68
N THR A 247 -15.77 17.68 -4.52
CA THR A 247 -17.06 18.32 -4.23
C THR A 247 -17.36 19.54 -5.09
N HIS A 248 -16.33 20.29 -5.52
CA HIS A 248 -16.49 21.53 -6.28
C HIS A 248 -16.12 21.37 -7.76
N PHE A 249 -15.95 20.14 -8.27
CA PHE A 249 -15.39 19.87 -9.60
C PHE A 249 -16.05 20.69 -10.74
N ASN A 250 -17.38 20.80 -10.73
CA ASN A 250 -18.15 21.52 -11.75
C ASN A 250 -18.26 23.03 -11.52
N GLU A 251 -17.80 23.54 -10.38
CA GLU A 251 -17.95 24.95 -9.99
C GLU A 251 -16.78 25.82 -10.43
N ASN A 252 -15.64 25.22 -10.79
CA ASN A 252 -14.40 25.96 -11.04
C ASN A 252 -13.61 25.40 -12.24
N ALA A 253 -13.40 26.23 -13.26
CA ALA A 253 -12.65 25.89 -14.46
C ALA A 253 -11.21 25.41 -14.17
N ILE A 254 -10.57 25.90 -13.09
CA ILE A 254 -9.23 25.46 -12.67
C ILE A 254 -9.23 23.95 -12.33
N LEU A 255 -10.33 23.42 -11.79
CA LEU A 255 -10.44 22.01 -11.43
C LEU A 255 -10.52 21.11 -12.66
N ILE A 256 -11.03 21.61 -13.79
CA ILE A 256 -11.03 20.89 -15.07
C ILE A 256 -9.58 20.76 -15.58
N THR A 257 -8.80 21.85 -15.53
CA THR A 257 -7.36 21.81 -15.91
C THR A 257 -6.57 20.90 -14.96
N LEU A 258 -6.83 20.99 -13.65
CA LEU A 258 -6.20 20.11 -12.66
C LEU A 258 -6.53 18.64 -12.91
N ASN A 259 -7.78 18.33 -13.30
CA ASN A 259 -8.18 16.97 -13.64
C ASN A 259 -7.40 16.42 -14.84
N GLN A 260 -7.14 17.25 -15.86
CA GLN A 260 -6.29 16.85 -16.98
C GLN A 260 -4.86 16.56 -16.52
N ALA A 261 -4.29 17.41 -15.66
CA ALA A 261 -2.96 17.19 -15.08
C ALA A 261 -2.89 15.91 -14.22
N LEU A 262 -3.98 15.57 -13.53
CA LEU A 262 -4.13 14.35 -12.74
C LEU A 262 -4.71 13.17 -13.53
N ALA A 263 -4.73 13.24 -14.87
CA ALA A 263 -5.17 12.18 -15.78
C ALA A 263 -6.60 11.63 -15.52
N GLY A 264 -7.52 12.48 -15.09
CA GLY A 264 -8.95 12.13 -14.92
C GLY A 264 -9.37 11.75 -13.50
N ARG A 265 -8.42 11.66 -12.55
CA ARG A 265 -8.69 11.17 -11.17
C ARG A 265 -9.73 11.97 -10.40
N VAL A 266 -9.78 13.29 -10.62
CA VAL A 266 -10.77 14.16 -9.98
C VAL A 266 -12.16 13.85 -10.53
N PHE A 267 -12.29 13.71 -11.85
CA PHE A 267 -13.55 13.39 -12.53
C PHE A 267 -14.11 12.02 -12.10
N TYR A 268 -13.29 10.97 -12.07
CA TYR A 268 -13.78 9.66 -11.61
C TYR A 268 -14.27 9.68 -10.16
N SER A 269 -13.55 10.40 -9.30
CA SER A 269 -13.94 10.59 -7.90
C SER A 269 -15.19 11.47 -7.76
N TYR A 270 -15.35 12.47 -8.63
CA TYR A 270 -16.57 13.28 -8.74
C TYR A 270 -17.78 12.45 -9.18
N ASN A 271 -17.62 11.54 -10.16
CA ASN A 271 -18.72 10.68 -10.60
C ASN A 271 -19.28 9.85 -9.43
N LEU A 272 -18.39 9.27 -8.61
CA LEU A 272 -18.78 8.58 -7.38
C LEU A 272 -19.56 9.50 -6.43
N PHE A 273 -19.02 10.69 -6.14
CA PHE A 273 -19.68 11.66 -5.27
C PHE A 273 -21.05 12.11 -5.80
N SER A 274 -21.15 12.40 -7.10
CA SER A 274 -22.39 12.85 -7.73
C SER A 274 -23.49 11.78 -7.69
N ALA A 275 -23.12 10.49 -7.72
CA ALA A 275 -24.06 9.38 -7.68
C ALA A 275 -24.43 8.95 -6.26
N MET A 276 -23.47 8.95 -5.33
CA MET A 276 -23.68 8.44 -3.96
C MET A 276 -23.92 9.53 -2.91
N GLY A 277 -23.71 10.80 -3.26
CA GLY A 277 -23.76 11.91 -2.29
C GLY A 277 -22.63 11.83 -1.26
N VAL A 278 -22.84 12.39 -0.08
CA VAL A 278 -21.83 12.44 0.99
C VAL A 278 -21.54 11.05 1.56
N MET A 279 -20.27 10.77 1.87
CA MET A 279 -19.82 9.51 2.49
C MET A 279 -20.64 9.18 3.75
N PRO A 280 -21.14 7.94 3.91
CA PRO A 280 -21.87 7.55 5.10
C PRO A 280 -21.00 7.63 6.36
N PHE A 281 -21.63 7.88 7.51
CA PHE A 281 -20.89 8.02 8.75
C PHE A 281 -20.39 6.66 9.29
N LEU A 282 -21.21 5.61 9.31
CA LEU A 282 -20.91 4.35 10.04
C LEU A 282 -20.57 3.15 9.16
N HIS A 283 -21.02 3.11 7.91
CA HIS A 283 -20.91 1.93 7.05
C HIS A 283 -20.18 2.27 5.75
N GLY A 284 -19.59 1.24 5.14
CA GLY A 284 -18.99 1.33 3.82
C GLY A 284 -20.03 1.09 2.72
N LEU A 285 -19.76 1.60 1.53
CA LEU A 285 -20.54 1.35 0.33
C LEU A 285 -19.78 0.40 -0.60
N ASN A 286 -20.51 -0.34 -1.42
CA ASN A 286 -19.90 -1.01 -2.56
C ASN A 286 -19.71 0.02 -3.69
N ILE A 287 -18.45 0.31 -4.02
CA ILE A 287 -18.09 1.30 -5.04
C ILE A 287 -17.58 0.67 -6.34
N ASP A 288 -17.72 -0.65 -6.51
CA ASP A 288 -17.13 -1.39 -7.64
C ASP A 288 -17.59 -0.84 -9.00
N ALA A 289 -18.84 -0.39 -9.09
CA ALA A 289 -19.43 0.21 -10.29
C ALA A 289 -18.80 1.57 -10.69
N PHE A 290 -18.02 2.19 -9.81
CA PHE A 290 -17.41 3.51 -10.02
C PHE A 290 -15.89 3.44 -10.22
N MET A 291 -15.31 2.24 -10.20
CA MET A 291 -13.88 2.06 -10.41
C MET A 291 -13.48 2.46 -11.85
N PRO A 292 -12.31 3.10 -12.06
CA PRO A 292 -11.27 3.35 -11.07
C PRO A 292 -11.48 4.62 -10.23
N VAL A 293 -11.24 4.53 -8.91
CA VAL A 293 -11.21 5.69 -7.99
C VAL A 293 -9.82 5.79 -7.37
N ASP A 294 -8.90 6.48 -8.04
CA ASP A 294 -7.49 6.49 -7.61
C ASP A 294 -7.20 7.46 -6.44
N PHE A 295 -8.10 8.39 -6.13
CA PHE A 295 -7.98 9.21 -4.91
C PHE A 295 -8.20 8.34 -3.68
N TYR A 296 -7.09 8.00 -3.02
CA TYR A 296 -7.07 7.11 -1.88
C TYR A 296 -8.08 7.47 -0.79
N PHE A 297 -8.11 8.72 -0.30
CA PHE A 297 -8.99 9.06 0.83
C PHE A 297 -10.46 9.09 0.43
N ILE A 298 -10.77 9.41 -0.83
CA ILE A 298 -12.13 9.28 -1.36
C ILE A 298 -12.53 7.81 -1.34
N GLN A 299 -11.79 6.94 -2.04
CA GLN A 299 -12.06 5.51 -2.04
C GLN A 299 -12.14 4.95 -0.61
N TYR A 300 -11.21 5.35 0.26
CA TYR A 300 -11.13 4.92 1.64
C TYR A 300 -12.39 5.23 2.45
N PHE A 301 -12.84 6.48 2.46
CA PHE A 301 -13.98 6.88 3.27
C PHE A 301 -15.30 6.34 2.72
N TYR A 302 -15.47 6.25 1.39
CA TYR A 302 -16.63 5.55 0.81
C TYR A 302 -16.62 4.05 1.14
N SER A 303 -15.45 3.41 1.13
CA SER A 303 -15.30 1.98 1.39
C SER A 303 -15.52 1.59 2.86
N LEU A 304 -15.28 2.51 3.81
CA LEU A 304 -15.33 2.21 5.25
C LEU A 304 -16.42 2.94 6.02
N GLY A 305 -16.87 4.08 5.51
CA GLY A 305 -17.56 5.09 6.29
C GLY A 305 -16.59 6.00 7.05
N LEU A 306 -17.05 7.22 7.34
CA LEU A 306 -16.23 8.27 7.97
C LEU A 306 -15.72 7.88 9.36
N PHE A 307 -16.56 7.27 10.20
CA PHE A 307 -16.20 6.91 11.57
C PHE A 307 -15.05 5.90 11.62
N LEU A 308 -15.17 4.78 10.90
CA LEU A 308 -14.13 3.76 10.86
C LEU A 308 -12.86 4.28 10.16
N GLY A 309 -13.01 5.04 9.07
CA GLY A 309 -11.89 5.67 8.39
C GLY A 309 -11.10 6.63 9.31
N LEU A 310 -11.80 7.52 10.01
CA LEU A 310 -11.15 8.44 10.96
C LEU A 310 -10.52 7.70 12.15
N ALA A 311 -11.16 6.65 12.66
CA ALA A 311 -10.60 5.83 13.73
C ALA A 311 -9.27 5.16 13.31
N PHE A 312 -9.20 4.64 12.09
CA PHE A 312 -7.98 4.05 11.54
C PHE A 312 -6.89 5.08 11.25
N ILE A 313 -7.23 6.26 10.72
CA ILE A 313 -6.29 7.39 10.59
C ILE A 313 -5.74 7.78 11.97
N TYR A 314 -6.60 7.89 12.99
CA TYR A 314 -6.18 8.18 14.35
C TYR A 314 -5.22 7.12 14.91
N LEU A 315 -5.54 5.83 14.73
CA LEU A 315 -4.65 4.74 15.14
C LEU A 315 -3.29 4.82 14.45
N TYR A 316 -3.26 5.07 13.13
CA TYR A 316 -2.03 5.26 12.37
C TYR A 316 -1.20 6.40 12.96
N TYR A 317 -1.81 7.56 13.20
CA TYR A 317 -1.11 8.71 13.78
C TYR A 317 -0.59 8.47 15.18
N ARG A 318 -1.36 7.77 16.02
CA ARG A 318 -0.94 7.44 17.38
C ARG A 318 0.34 6.60 17.35
N GLU A 319 0.36 5.54 16.54
CA GLU A 319 1.54 4.68 16.41
C GLU A 319 2.70 5.43 15.74
N PHE A 320 2.44 6.25 14.72
CA PHE A 320 3.45 7.07 14.04
C PHE A 320 4.13 8.08 15.00
N ASN A 321 3.34 8.72 15.86
CA ASN A 321 3.87 9.66 16.83
C ASN A 321 4.70 8.98 17.93
N ASN A 322 4.43 7.72 18.23
CA ASN A 322 5.18 6.92 19.20
C ASN A 322 6.44 6.26 18.60
N GLY A 323 6.49 6.06 17.28
CA GLY A 323 7.60 5.37 16.61
C GLY A 323 8.88 6.20 16.47
N GLU A 324 10.03 5.55 16.35
CA GLU A 324 11.29 6.19 15.96
C GLU A 324 11.65 5.78 14.53
N TYR A 325 11.89 6.77 13.66
CA TYR A 325 12.19 6.52 12.26
C TYR A 325 13.56 7.06 11.90
N SER A 326 14.37 6.21 11.28
CA SER A 326 15.58 6.64 10.58
C SER A 326 15.20 7.48 9.37
N LYS A 327 16.12 8.32 8.87
CA LYS A 327 15.90 9.10 7.64
C LYS A 327 15.48 8.26 6.43
N PRO A 328 16.12 7.11 6.14
CA PRO A 328 15.68 6.21 5.06
C PRO A 328 14.23 5.75 5.25
N ALA A 329 13.85 5.40 6.47
CA ALA A 329 12.47 5.02 6.77
C ALA A 329 11.50 6.19 6.52
N ALA A 330 11.88 7.41 6.93
CA ALA A 330 11.07 8.60 6.72
C ALA A 330 10.82 8.92 5.23
N ILE A 331 11.80 8.67 4.36
CA ILE A 331 11.66 8.83 2.92
C ILE A 331 10.61 7.86 2.39
N VAL A 332 10.68 6.58 2.78
CA VAL A 332 9.66 5.60 2.38
C VAL A 332 8.26 6.01 2.86
N LEU A 333 8.14 6.49 4.11
CA LEU A 333 6.86 6.99 4.63
C LEU A 333 6.31 8.17 3.81
N LEU A 334 7.18 9.10 3.40
CA LEU A 334 6.81 10.23 2.54
C LEU A 334 6.43 9.78 1.14
N THR A 335 7.17 8.85 0.53
CA THR A 335 6.83 8.27 -0.78
C THR A 335 5.44 7.63 -0.74
N CYS A 336 5.17 6.81 0.29
CA CYS A 336 3.85 6.21 0.47
C CYS A 336 2.77 7.26 0.72
N LEU A 337 3.05 8.35 1.45
CA LEU A 337 2.10 9.44 1.66
C LEU A 337 1.79 10.19 0.36
N ILE A 338 2.80 10.52 -0.44
CA ILE A 338 2.58 11.20 -1.73
C ILE A 338 1.80 10.29 -2.67
N ALA A 339 2.03 8.97 -2.62
CA ALA A 339 1.25 8.00 -3.38
C ALA A 339 -0.25 8.13 -3.13
N THR A 340 -0.69 8.37 -1.88
CA THR A 340 -2.12 8.47 -1.56
C THR A 340 -2.81 9.66 -2.22
N ALA A 341 -2.05 10.68 -2.66
CA ALA A 341 -2.61 11.81 -3.38
C ALA A 341 -3.13 11.40 -4.76
N THR A 342 -2.56 10.35 -5.37
CA THR A 342 -2.80 9.98 -6.77
C THR A 342 -3.12 8.51 -6.99
N GLU A 343 -2.96 7.65 -6.00
CA GLU A 343 -3.11 6.20 -6.13
C GLU A 343 -3.81 5.62 -4.90
N SER A 344 -4.75 4.70 -5.11
CA SER A 344 -5.55 4.09 -4.03
C SER A 344 -4.93 2.82 -3.43
N TYR A 345 -3.79 2.40 -3.96
CA TYR A 345 -3.11 1.14 -3.61
C TYR A 345 -2.50 1.10 -2.20
N PHE A 346 -2.59 2.18 -1.42
CA PHE A 346 -1.99 2.24 -0.09
C PHE A 346 -2.62 1.23 0.90
N MET A 347 -3.79 0.68 0.63
CA MET A 347 -4.39 -0.38 1.46
C MET A 347 -3.84 -1.78 1.21
N ILE A 348 -3.05 -1.94 0.17
CA ILE A 348 -2.55 -3.25 -0.24
C ILE A 348 -1.14 -3.41 0.36
N PRO A 349 -0.92 -4.40 1.26
CA PRO A 349 0.39 -4.73 1.82
C PRO A 349 1.54 -4.75 0.81
N LEU A 350 1.27 -5.29 -0.38
CA LEU A 350 2.24 -5.40 -1.48
C LEU A 350 2.74 -4.04 -1.97
N TYR A 351 1.88 -3.03 -1.97
CA TYR A 351 2.14 -1.69 -2.50
C TYR A 351 2.36 -0.64 -1.39
N ASN A 352 2.44 -1.06 -0.12
CA ASN A 352 2.61 -0.13 0.98
C ASN A 352 3.36 -0.73 2.17
N LEU A 353 4.62 -0.34 2.32
CA LEU A 353 5.45 -0.72 3.47
C LEU A 353 5.15 0.11 4.73
N SER A 354 4.54 1.30 4.57
CA SER A 354 4.40 2.28 5.66
C SER A 354 3.60 1.73 6.84
N LEU A 355 2.60 0.89 6.59
CA LEU A 355 1.78 0.28 7.64
C LEU A 355 2.61 -0.62 8.54
N PHE A 356 3.48 -1.45 7.96
CA PHE A 356 4.38 -2.31 8.73
C PHE A 356 5.46 -1.50 9.46
N MET A 357 5.90 -0.39 8.88
CA MET A 357 6.87 0.52 9.50
C MET A 357 6.27 1.34 10.65
N VAL A 358 5.01 1.74 10.56
CA VAL A 358 4.39 2.56 11.60
C VAL A 358 4.00 1.73 12.81
N PHE A 359 3.50 0.52 12.59
CA PHE A 359 2.94 -0.31 13.64
C PHE A 359 3.91 -1.35 14.21
N TYR A 360 5.14 -1.51 13.67
CA TYR A 360 6.10 -2.38 14.35
C TYR A 360 6.40 -1.80 15.74
N LYS A 361 6.53 -2.67 16.74
CA LYS A 361 7.00 -2.26 18.07
C LYS A 361 8.50 -2.49 18.12
N LYS A 362 9.25 -1.49 18.55
CA LYS A 362 10.66 -1.69 18.91
C LYS A 362 10.70 -2.68 20.08
N ILE A 363 11.16 -3.89 19.80
CA ILE A 363 11.46 -4.87 20.84
C ILE A 363 12.81 -4.41 21.40
N SER A 364 12.77 -3.78 22.57
CA SER A 364 13.95 -3.39 23.34
C SER A 364 14.63 -4.61 23.92
#